data_AF-A0A485AVS7-F1
#
_entry.id   AF-A0A485AVS7-F1
#
_cell.length_a   1.000
_cell.length_b   1.000
_cell.length_c   1.000
_cell.angle_alpha   90.00
_cell.angle_beta   90.00
_cell.angle_gamma   90.00
#
_symmetry.space_group_name_H-M   'P 1'
#
loop_
_entity.id
_entity.type
_entity.pdbx_description
1 polymer ?
#
loop_
_entity_poly.entity_id
_entity_poly.type
_entity_poly.pdbx_seq_one_letter_code
_entity_poly.pdbx_strand_id
1 'polypeptide(L)'
;MPEAKLLVLTYQVGSGRELVQTIGRVVRNYNSIEPMIIDLASSSNERMWQSYRVFDDYISTPSGSKGFIKSLSTTNLIKGFLDNFPEYSYFSSRFRERLDLQSINANDISIPLASVCFIEKGPNYSTPLLLDKIYWELHTQGSLVKEIKNDHNVFMYLYISFNSSRYLSDKLFFEPKLEIIIIKELSNSIAIFDSAGAKYANRIDLNLANPININRLTALAAATKVREIKEAHSRAIGTAKNRPEAMSLKGKNLENINSTQRNAMYALNNIESS
;
A
#
# COMPACT_ATOMS: atom_id res chain seq x y z
N MET A 1 15.92 33.57 -6.47
CA MET A 1 16.55 34.76 -7.06
C MET A 1 15.82 35.94 -6.45
N PRO A 2 16.35 36.58 -5.41
CA PRO A 2 15.60 37.57 -4.63
C PRO A 2 15.16 38.80 -5.46
N GLU A 3 15.91 39.10 -6.53
CA GLU A 3 15.65 40.20 -7.47
C GLU A 3 14.58 39.87 -8.53
N ALA A 4 14.29 38.59 -8.75
CA ALA A 4 13.27 38.20 -9.72
C ALA A 4 11.88 38.54 -9.18
N LYS A 5 11.09 39.25 -9.99
CA LYS A 5 9.72 39.70 -9.63
C LYS A 5 8.65 39.26 -10.60
N LEU A 6 9.01 38.64 -11.71
CA LEU A 6 8.09 38.05 -12.65
C LEU A 6 8.40 36.55 -12.76
N LEU A 7 7.38 35.72 -12.52
CA LEU A 7 7.40 34.30 -12.82
C LEU A 7 6.36 34.02 -13.89
N VAL A 8 6.77 33.41 -15.00
CA VAL A 8 5.84 32.93 -16.02
C VAL A 8 5.92 31.41 -16.07
N LEU A 9 4.85 30.73 -15.69
CA LEU A 9 4.73 29.27 -15.76
C LEU A 9 4.11 28.91 -17.12
N THR A 10 4.90 28.31 -18.00
CA THR A 10 4.47 27.89 -19.35
C THR A 10 4.12 26.41 -19.44
N TYR A 11 4.17 25.69 -18.33
CA TYR A 11 4.00 24.23 -18.26
C TYR A 11 3.28 23.81 -16.98
N GLN A 12 2.68 22.63 -17.00
CA GLN A 12 2.10 22.02 -15.81
C GLN A 12 3.21 21.45 -14.93
N VAL A 13 3.30 21.92 -13.68
CA VAL A 13 4.29 21.41 -12.71
C VAL A 13 3.92 20.00 -12.22
N GLY A 14 4.95 19.19 -11.93
CA GLY A 14 4.77 17.78 -11.62
C GLY A 14 4.34 17.50 -10.18
N SER A 15 4.49 18.48 -9.27
CA SER A 15 4.10 18.31 -7.86
C SER A 15 3.86 19.64 -7.14
N GLY A 16 3.08 19.61 -6.05
CA GLY A 16 2.87 20.78 -5.18
C GLY A 16 4.17 21.30 -4.55
N ARG A 17 5.12 20.41 -4.27
CA ARG A 17 6.45 20.79 -3.77
C ARG A 17 7.20 21.64 -4.79
N GLU A 18 7.22 21.20 -6.05
CA GLU A 18 7.84 21.94 -7.15
C GLU A 18 7.18 23.31 -7.31
N LEU A 19 5.85 23.37 -7.29
CA LEU A 19 5.08 24.61 -7.38
C LEU A 19 5.48 25.61 -6.30
N VAL A 20 5.42 25.18 -5.02
CA VAL A 20 5.75 26.03 -3.86
C VAL A 20 7.19 26.50 -3.91
N GLN A 21 8.13 25.63 -4.27
CA GLN A 21 9.54 26.01 -4.39
C GLN A 21 9.76 27.02 -5.52
N THR A 22 9.07 26.84 -6.65
CA THR A 22 9.19 27.73 -7.82
C THR A 22 8.62 29.10 -7.53
N ILE A 23 7.40 29.18 -6.99
CA ILE A 23 6.78 30.42 -6.53
C ILE A 23 7.62 31.07 -5.42
N GLY A 24 8.07 30.27 -4.45
CA GLY A 24 8.93 30.65 -3.32
C GLY A 24 10.23 31.36 -3.72
N ARG A 25 10.73 31.16 -4.95
CA ARG A 25 11.93 31.83 -5.46
C ARG A 25 11.73 33.29 -5.81
N VAL A 26 10.49 33.72 -6.08
CA VAL A 26 10.12 35.04 -6.62
C VAL A 26 9.36 35.88 -5.57
N VAL A 27 8.60 35.23 -4.67
CA VAL A 27 7.75 35.91 -3.67
C VAL A 27 8.50 36.55 -2.49
N ARG A 28 9.83 36.47 -2.42
CA ARG A 28 10.59 37.15 -1.35
C ARG A 28 10.59 38.65 -1.58
N ASN A 29 10.18 39.46 -0.61
CA ASN A 29 10.21 40.92 -0.70
C ASN A 29 11.62 41.42 -1.05
N TYR A 30 11.73 42.24 -2.09
CA TYR A 30 12.96 42.93 -2.49
C TYR A 30 12.57 44.31 -2.98
N ASN A 31 13.08 45.35 -2.32
CA ASN A 31 12.83 46.76 -2.63
C ASN A 31 11.35 47.14 -2.79
N SER A 32 10.46 46.53 -1.99
CA SER A 32 9.01 46.78 -2.01
C SER A 32 8.32 46.51 -3.36
N ILE A 33 8.95 45.76 -4.28
CA ILE A 33 8.33 45.36 -5.54
C ILE A 33 7.49 44.11 -5.29
N GLU A 34 6.21 44.19 -5.62
CA GLU A 34 5.31 43.05 -5.54
C GLU A 34 5.63 42.01 -6.63
N PRO A 35 5.73 40.73 -6.27
CA PRO A 35 5.95 39.65 -7.23
C PRO A 35 4.69 39.43 -8.09
N MET A 36 4.88 39.28 -9.40
CA MET A 36 3.87 38.90 -10.37
C MET A 36 4.09 37.47 -10.85
N ILE A 37 3.03 36.67 -10.81
CA ILE A 37 3.04 35.27 -11.27
C ILE A 37 1.99 35.16 -12.38
N ILE A 38 2.42 34.75 -13.57
CA ILE A 38 1.56 34.51 -14.73
C ILE A 38 1.60 33.01 -15.00
N ASP A 39 0.47 32.35 -14.79
CA ASP A 39 0.30 30.95 -15.15
C ASP A 39 -0.34 30.86 -16.54
N LEU A 40 0.46 30.48 -17.53
CA LEU A 40 0.02 30.22 -18.89
C LEU A 40 -0.28 28.73 -19.11
N ALA A 41 -0.04 27.89 -18.10
CA ALA A 41 -0.42 26.49 -18.15
C ALA A 41 -1.93 26.32 -17.90
N SER A 42 -2.42 25.09 -18.05
CA SER A 42 -3.79 24.74 -17.69
C SER A 42 -4.14 25.11 -16.23
N SER A 43 -5.43 25.21 -15.90
CA SER A 43 -5.95 25.50 -14.54
C SER A 43 -5.52 24.56 -13.40
N SER A 44 -4.69 23.54 -13.67
CA SER A 44 -4.21 22.58 -12.68
C SER A 44 -3.23 23.19 -11.67
N ASN A 45 -2.31 24.04 -12.13
CA ASN A 45 -1.34 24.75 -11.29
C ASN A 45 -2.06 25.68 -10.31
N GLU A 46 -3.04 26.47 -10.79
CA GLU A 46 -3.87 27.34 -9.95
C GLU A 46 -4.63 26.55 -8.87
N ARG A 47 -5.29 25.44 -9.22
CA ARG A 47 -5.99 24.59 -8.23
C ARG A 47 -5.03 24.06 -7.17
N MET A 48 -3.84 23.63 -7.58
CA MET A 48 -2.82 23.14 -6.66
C MET A 48 -2.32 24.25 -5.73
N TRP A 49 -2.16 25.47 -6.24
CA TRP A 49 -1.78 26.63 -5.45
C TRP A 49 -2.85 27.00 -4.41
N GLN A 50 -4.12 27.01 -4.80
CA GLN A 50 -5.22 27.27 -3.87
C GLN A 50 -5.30 26.20 -2.77
N SER A 51 -5.15 24.91 -3.12
CA SER A 51 -5.08 23.83 -2.12
C SER A 51 -3.89 23.99 -1.18
N TYR A 52 -2.73 24.44 -1.67
CA TYR A 52 -1.57 24.74 -0.84
C TYR A 52 -1.86 25.88 0.13
N ARG A 53 -2.48 26.98 -0.32
CA ARG A 53 -2.84 28.12 0.54
C ARG A 53 -3.74 27.70 1.70
N VAL A 54 -4.75 26.87 1.43
CA VAL A 54 -5.62 26.32 2.48
C VAL A 54 -4.82 25.46 3.48
N PHE A 55 -3.88 24.66 3.00
CA PHE A 55 -2.99 23.87 3.87
C PHE A 55 -2.04 24.76 4.69
N ASP A 56 -1.47 25.81 4.10
CA ASP A 56 -0.57 26.77 4.73
C ASP A 56 -1.28 27.56 5.84
N ASP A 57 -2.50 28.01 5.58
CA ASP A 57 -3.36 28.67 6.58
C ASP A 57 -3.69 27.70 7.73
N TYR A 58 -4.04 26.46 7.42
CA TYR A 58 -4.32 25.43 8.42
C TYR A 58 -3.10 25.13 9.31
N ILE A 59 -1.93 24.86 8.71
CA ILE A 59 -0.72 24.47 9.45
C ILE A 59 -0.18 25.61 10.31
N SER A 60 -0.45 26.86 9.91
CA SER A 60 -0.08 28.06 10.67
C SER A 60 -0.85 28.22 11.98
N THR A 61 -1.94 27.46 12.20
CA THR A 61 -2.66 27.46 13.47
C THR A 61 -2.01 26.50 14.50
N PRO A 62 -2.06 26.79 15.82
CA PRO A 62 -1.57 25.87 16.85
C PRO A 62 -2.26 24.50 16.83
N SER A 63 -3.56 24.47 16.52
CA SER A 63 -4.33 23.22 16.38
C SER A 63 -3.92 22.45 15.14
N GLY A 64 -3.76 23.13 14.00
CA GLY A 64 -3.44 22.50 12.73
C GLY A 64 -2.02 21.93 12.69
N SER A 65 -1.03 22.70 13.17
CA SER A 65 0.35 22.22 13.36
C SER A 65 0.41 21.00 14.28
N LYS A 66 -0.23 21.05 15.46
CA LYS A 66 -0.26 19.92 16.40
C LYS A 66 -0.96 18.69 15.79
N GLY A 67 -2.07 18.89 15.09
CA GLY A 67 -2.80 17.82 14.39
C GLY A 67 -1.95 17.18 13.29
N PHE A 68 -1.26 17.99 12.50
CA PHE A 68 -0.36 17.50 11.45
C PHE A 68 0.82 16.72 12.02
N ILE A 69 1.51 17.24 13.04
CA ILE A 69 2.61 16.53 13.72
C ILE A 69 2.14 15.18 14.26
N LYS A 70 0.94 15.14 14.85
CA LYS A 70 0.35 13.88 15.32
C LYS A 70 0.12 12.89 14.17
N SER A 71 -0.25 13.38 12.98
CA SER A 71 -0.45 12.54 11.79
C SER A 71 0.84 12.02 11.16
N LEU A 72 1.99 12.68 11.37
CA LEU A 72 3.27 12.26 10.82
C LEU A 72 3.74 10.90 11.34
N SER A 73 3.25 10.47 12.51
CA SER A 73 3.52 9.14 13.02
C SER A 73 2.34 8.20 12.75
N THR A 74 2.25 7.73 11.50
CA THR A 74 1.22 6.75 11.09
C THR A 74 1.29 5.48 11.93
N THR A 75 2.48 5.03 12.34
CA THR A 75 2.62 3.91 13.27
C THR A 75 1.91 4.16 14.60
N ASN A 76 2.02 5.36 15.16
CA ASN A 76 1.32 5.71 16.41
C ASN A 76 -0.19 5.86 16.20
N LEU A 77 -0.63 6.34 15.03
CA LEU A 77 -2.05 6.35 14.69
C LEU A 77 -2.61 4.92 14.59
N ILE A 78 -1.87 3.99 13.99
CA ILE A 78 -2.25 2.58 13.90
C ILE A 78 -2.33 1.97 15.30
N LYS A 79 -1.31 2.18 16.15
CA LYS A 79 -1.31 1.69 17.54
C LYS A 79 -2.52 2.23 18.30
N GLY A 80 -2.73 3.55 18.25
CA GLY A 80 -3.89 4.17 18.89
C GLY A 80 -5.22 3.64 18.36
N PHE A 81 -5.32 3.36 17.05
CA PHE A 81 -6.51 2.71 16.49
C PHE A 81 -6.75 1.33 17.09
N LEU A 82 -5.71 0.48 17.16
CA LEU A 82 -5.80 -0.86 17.75
C LEU A 82 -6.13 -0.79 19.26
N ASP A 83 -5.51 0.11 20.00
CA ASP A 83 -5.67 0.23 21.45
C ASP A 83 -7.12 0.56 21.88
N ASN A 84 -7.90 1.18 20.99
CA ASN A 84 -9.31 1.50 21.24
C ASN A 84 -10.26 0.30 21.04
N PHE A 85 -9.82 -0.82 20.46
CA PHE A 85 -10.66 -2.02 20.39
C PHE A 85 -10.65 -2.76 21.73
N PRO A 86 -11.80 -3.29 22.19
CA PRO A 86 -11.81 -4.15 23.37
C PRO A 86 -11.05 -5.45 23.09
N GLU A 87 -10.48 -6.04 24.14
CA GLU A 87 -9.67 -7.26 24.05
C GLU A 87 -10.43 -8.42 23.39
N TYR A 88 -11.73 -8.55 23.68
CA TYR A 88 -12.62 -9.50 23.02
C TYR A 88 -13.83 -8.77 22.44
N SER A 89 -14.20 -9.15 21.22
CA SER A 89 -15.37 -8.64 20.51
C SER A 89 -16.22 -9.80 19.97
N TYR A 90 -17.54 -9.64 19.94
CA TYR A 90 -18.43 -10.57 19.25
C TYR A 90 -18.63 -10.12 17.80
N PHE A 91 -18.09 -10.88 16.84
CA PHE A 91 -18.17 -10.55 15.41
C PHE A 91 -18.34 -11.81 14.54
N SER A 92 -19.26 -11.74 13.57
CA SER A 92 -19.61 -12.88 12.70
C SER A 92 -19.95 -14.16 13.48
N SER A 93 -20.84 -14.00 14.46
CA SER A 93 -21.36 -15.08 15.31
C SER A 93 -20.32 -15.79 16.19
N ARG A 94 -19.16 -15.19 16.43
CA ARG A 94 -18.09 -15.76 17.26
C ARG A 94 -17.43 -14.68 18.11
N PHE A 95 -16.95 -15.04 19.29
CA PHE A 95 -16.03 -14.22 20.05
C PHE A 95 -14.66 -14.26 19.38
N ARG A 96 -14.05 -13.10 19.19
CA ARG A 96 -12.73 -12.92 18.58
C ARG A 96 -11.90 -12.04 19.50
N GLU A 97 -10.67 -12.47 19.71
CA GLU A 97 -9.65 -11.65 20.36
C GLU A 97 -9.19 -10.55 19.41
N ARG A 98 -8.86 -9.39 19.97
CA ARG A 98 -8.22 -8.29 19.25
C ARG A 98 -6.86 -8.74 18.74
N LEU A 99 -6.51 -8.34 17.51
CA LEU A 99 -5.18 -8.59 16.96
C LEU A 99 -4.10 -7.95 17.84
N ASP A 100 -3.20 -8.77 18.36
CA ASP A 100 -1.90 -8.35 18.86
C ASP A 100 -0.82 -8.80 17.87
N LEU A 101 -0.19 -7.82 17.20
CA LEU A 101 0.89 -8.08 16.24
C LEU A 101 2.13 -8.70 16.89
N GLN A 102 2.29 -8.61 18.22
CA GLN A 102 3.47 -9.18 18.89
C GLN A 102 3.34 -10.67 19.15
N SER A 103 2.13 -11.15 19.45
CA SER A 103 1.85 -12.55 19.78
C SER A 103 1.42 -13.41 18.58
N ILE A 104 0.90 -12.78 17.51
CA ILE A 104 0.45 -13.51 16.31
C ILE A 104 1.57 -14.35 15.67
N ASN A 105 1.20 -15.56 15.24
CA ASN A 105 2.10 -16.51 14.59
C ASN A 105 1.47 -17.07 13.29
N ALA A 106 2.21 -17.97 12.63
CA ALA A 106 1.81 -18.54 11.34
C ALA A 106 0.48 -19.32 11.37
N ASN A 107 0.13 -19.95 12.50
CA ASN A 107 -1.07 -20.79 12.62
C ASN A 107 -2.35 -19.96 12.73
N ASP A 108 -2.24 -18.70 13.13
CA ASP A 108 -3.37 -17.78 13.24
C ASP A 108 -3.81 -17.22 11.87
N ILE A 109 -2.98 -17.43 10.84
CA ILE A 109 -3.14 -16.82 9.53
C ILE A 109 -3.76 -17.83 8.55
N SER A 110 -4.97 -17.54 8.11
CA SER A 110 -5.57 -18.25 6.98
C SER A 110 -5.27 -17.52 5.68
N ILE A 111 -4.43 -18.13 4.84
CA ILE A 111 -4.10 -17.59 3.52
C ILE A 111 -5.16 -18.10 2.54
N PRO A 112 -6.00 -17.23 1.94
CA PRO A 112 -6.92 -17.66 0.90
C PRO A 112 -6.15 -18.23 -0.29
N LEU A 113 -6.83 -18.95 -1.18
CA LEU A 113 -6.21 -19.42 -2.43
C LEU A 113 -5.69 -18.21 -3.23
N ALA A 114 -4.38 -18.03 -3.17
CA ALA A 114 -3.71 -16.75 -3.40
C ALA A 114 -2.95 -16.74 -4.72
N SER A 115 -2.86 -15.55 -5.32
CA SER A 115 -2.01 -15.32 -6.48
C SER A 115 -0.55 -15.26 -6.07
N VAL A 116 0.18 -16.35 -6.25
CA VAL A 116 1.63 -16.40 -5.97
C VAL A 116 2.41 -16.09 -7.24
N CYS A 117 3.31 -15.12 -7.18
CA CYS A 117 4.23 -14.78 -8.26
C CYS A 117 5.53 -15.57 -8.11
N PHE A 118 5.93 -16.29 -9.15
CA PHE A 118 7.23 -16.97 -9.21
C PHE A 118 8.20 -16.13 -10.03
N ILE A 119 9.35 -15.78 -9.44
CA ILE A 119 10.31 -14.84 -10.01
C ILE A 119 11.69 -15.46 -10.02
N GLU A 120 12.41 -15.32 -11.13
CA GLU A 120 13.79 -15.81 -11.24
C GLU A 120 14.74 -14.95 -10.39
N LYS A 121 15.70 -15.62 -9.75
CA LYS A 121 16.77 -14.95 -9.01
C LYS A 121 17.74 -14.31 -10.00
N GLY A 122 18.11 -13.06 -9.77
CA GLY A 122 19.20 -12.40 -10.48
C GLY A 122 20.58 -12.93 -10.07
N PRO A 123 21.65 -12.55 -10.79
CA PRO A 123 23.00 -13.09 -10.60
C PRO A 123 23.59 -12.84 -9.21
N ASN A 124 23.18 -11.77 -8.53
CA ASN A 124 23.64 -11.39 -7.19
C ASN A 124 22.51 -11.46 -6.15
N TYR A 125 21.51 -12.32 -6.37
CA TYR A 125 20.38 -12.45 -5.45
C TYR A 125 20.81 -12.93 -4.06
N SER A 126 20.21 -12.32 -3.04
CA SER A 126 20.41 -12.67 -1.63
C SER A 126 19.09 -12.55 -0.89
N THR A 127 18.60 -13.65 -0.31
CA THR A 127 17.36 -13.64 0.50
C THR A 127 17.45 -12.68 1.69
N PRO A 128 18.53 -12.66 2.49
CA PRO A 128 18.68 -11.65 3.54
C PRO A 128 18.55 -10.21 3.04
N LEU A 129 19.12 -9.89 1.88
CA LEU A 129 19.04 -8.54 1.29
C LEU A 129 17.62 -8.21 0.82
N LEU A 130 16.92 -9.18 0.22
CA LEU A 130 15.52 -9.02 -0.19
C LEU A 130 14.64 -8.70 1.02
N LEU A 131 14.77 -9.51 2.08
CA LEU A 131 14.00 -9.38 3.30
C LEU A 131 14.24 -8.03 3.99
N ASP A 132 15.50 -7.64 4.17
CA ASP A 132 15.88 -6.36 4.77
C ASP A 132 15.30 -5.17 3.98
N LYS A 133 15.40 -5.20 2.64
CA LYS A 133 14.83 -4.15 1.80
C LYS A 133 13.32 -4.05 1.92
N ILE A 134 12.60 -5.17 1.87
CA ILE A 134 11.14 -5.17 2.04
C ILE A 134 10.75 -4.63 3.41
N TYR A 135 11.44 -5.07 4.47
CA TYR A 135 11.23 -4.57 5.82
C TYR A 135 11.38 -3.05 5.91
N TRP A 136 12.48 -2.50 5.40
CA TRP A 136 12.73 -1.06 5.41
C TRP A 136 11.77 -0.27 4.52
N GLU A 137 11.35 -0.81 3.38
CA GLU A 137 10.32 -0.19 2.53
C GLU A 137 9.01 -0.03 3.29
N LEU A 138 8.54 -1.09 3.96
CA LEU A 138 7.31 -1.05 4.76
C LEU A 138 7.40 -0.04 5.91
N HIS A 139 8.54 -0.02 6.61
CA HIS A 139 8.77 0.94 7.70
C HIS A 139 8.87 2.39 7.21
N THR A 140 9.51 2.62 6.07
CA THR A 140 9.62 3.95 5.46
C THR A 140 8.26 4.46 5.00
N GLN A 141 7.37 3.56 4.58
CA GLN A 141 5.97 3.86 4.28
C GLN A 141 5.10 4.05 5.54
N GLY A 142 5.69 3.93 6.73
CA GLY A 142 5.01 4.17 7.99
C GLY A 142 4.10 3.02 8.43
N SER A 143 4.32 1.81 7.91
CA SER A 143 3.58 0.61 8.31
C SER A 143 4.00 0.12 9.69
N LEU A 144 3.09 -0.56 10.40
CA LEU A 144 3.42 -1.32 11.60
C LEU A 144 3.64 -2.78 11.19
N VAL A 145 4.87 -3.27 11.30
CA VAL A 145 5.32 -4.54 10.71
C VAL A 145 5.66 -5.58 11.78
N LYS A 146 5.31 -6.84 11.54
CA LYS A 146 5.72 -8.02 12.29
C LYS A 146 6.37 -9.02 11.34
N GLU A 147 7.60 -9.40 11.64
CA GLU A 147 8.25 -10.56 11.04
C GLU A 147 7.76 -11.85 11.68
N ILE A 148 7.33 -12.79 10.86
CA ILE A 148 7.00 -14.16 11.27
C ILE A 148 7.93 -15.09 10.51
N LYS A 149 8.90 -15.66 11.23
CA LYS A 149 9.78 -16.69 10.69
C LYS A 149 9.08 -18.03 10.81
N ASN A 150 9.15 -18.81 9.73
CA ASN A 150 8.63 -20.17 9.69
C ASN A 150 9.71 -21.09 9.15
N ASP A 151 9.56 -22.38 9.41
CA ASP A 151 10.49 -23.39 8.93
C ASP A 151 10.48 -23.47 7.39
N HIS A 152 11.49 -24.17 6.87
CA HIS A 152 11.61 -24.49 5.45
C HIS A 152 11.78 -23.26 4.53
N ASN A 153 12.54 -22.23 4.91
CA ASN A 153 12.78 -21.06 4.04
C ASN A 153 11.49 -20.32 3.61
N VAL A 154 10.51 -20.24 4.52
CA VAL A 154 9.31 -19.42 4.36
C VAL A 154 9.44 -18.22 5.29
N PHE A 155 9.32 -17.02 4.72
CA PHE A 155 9.41 -15.76 5.42
C PHE A 155 8.09 -15.02 5.26
N MET A 156 7.57 -14.44 6.34
CA MET A 156 6.32 -13.70 6.31
C MET A 156 6.47 -12.34 6.98
N TYR A 157 5.89 -11.33 6.35
CA TYR A 157 5.65 -10.02 6.95
C TYR A 157 4.14 -9.85 7.08
N LEU A 158 3.67 -9.72 8.32
CA LEU A 158 2.32 -9.26 8.60
C LEU A 158 2.41 -7.78 8.96
N TYR A 159 1.65 -6.92 8.31
CA TYR A 159 1.75 -5.49 8.55
C TYR A 159 0.42 -4.77 8.42
N ILE A 160 0.32 -3.64 9.11
CA ILE A 160 -0.81 -2.73 9.00
C ILE A 160 -0.33 -1.45 8.33
N SER A 161 -1.04 -1.04 7.28
CA SER A 161 -0.80 0.21 6.56
C SER A 161 -2.10 0.99 6.41
N PHE A 162 -1.98 2.30 6.18
CA PHE A 162 -3.12 3.11 5.76
C PHE A 162 -3.19 3.18 4.25
N ASN A 163 -4.36 2.91 3.70
CA ASN A 163 -4.67 3.17 2.30
C ASN A 163 -5.52 4.42 2.16
N SER A 164 -5.38 5.08 1.00
CA SER A 164 -6.32 6.12 0.58
C SER A 164 -7.57 5.48 -0.01
N SER A 165 -8.71 6.10 0.25
CA SER A 165 -9.97 5.63 -0.33
C SER A 165 -9.99 5.90 -1.84
N ARG A 166 -10.24 4.87 -2.65
CA ARG A 166 -10.33 4.97 -4.11
C ARG A 166 -11.50 5.82 -4.62
N TYR A 167 -12.44 6.16 -3.74
CA TYR A 167 -13.64 6.93 -4.07
C TYR A 167 -13.48 8.43 -3.84
N LEU A 168 -12.39 8.85 -3.17
CA LEU A 168 -12.15 10.24 -2.82
C LEU A 168 -11.02 10.80 -3.68
N SER A 169 -11.32 11.84 -4.47
CA SER A 169 -10.33 12.54 -5.30
C SER A 169 -9.54 13.56 -4.51
N ASP A 170 -10.22 14.33 -3.65
CA ASP A 170 -9.68 15.55 -3.04
C ASP A 170 -9.77 15.53 -1.50
N LYS A 171 -10.11 14.39 -0.91
CA LYS A 171 -10.20 14.20 0.55
C LYS A 171 -9.36 13.01 0.97
N LEU A 172 -8.70 13.16 2.11
CA LEU A 172 -7.95 12.09 2.73
C LEU A 172 -8.84 11.34 3.72
N PHE A 173 -8.98 10.04 3.52
CA PHE A 173 -9.59 9.11 4.47
C PHE A 173 -8.64 7.93 4.65
N PHE A 174 -8.17 7.74 5.88
CA PHE A 174 -7.22 6.69 6.21
C PHE A 174 -7.96 5.39 6.51
N GLU A 175 -7.79 4.40 5.63
CA GLU A 175 -8.34 3.07 5.82
C GLU A 175 -7.23 2.14 6.33
N PRO A 176 -7.22 1.75 7.61
CA PRO A 176 -6.26 0.75 8.08
C PRO A 176 -6.55 -0.59 7.42
N LYS A 177 -5.54 -1.22 6.85
CA LYS A 177 -5.62 -2.57 6.29
C LYS A 177 -4.54 -3.46 6.89
N LEU A 178 -4.94 -4.67 7.24
CA LEU A 178 -4.02 -5.75 7.57
C LEU A 178 -3.63 -6.45 6.28
N GLU A 179 -2.34 -6.47 5.99
CA GLU A 179 -1.75 -7.03 4.78
C GLU A 179 -0.67 -8.05 5.14
N ILE A 180 -0.38 -8.95 4.22
CA ILE A 180 0.62 -10.00 4.39
C ILE A 180 1.47 -10.18 3.13
N ILE A 181 2.78 -10.27 3.33
CA ILE A 181 3.73 -10.73 2.32
C ILE A 181 4.29 -12.07 2.76
N ILE A 182 4.31 -13.04 1.86
CA ILE A 182 4.85 -14.38 2.07
C ILE A 182 5.86 -14.66 0.98
N ILE A 183 7.08 -15.00 1.40
CA ILE A 183 8.21 -15.25 0.52
C ILE A 183 8.70 -16.66 0.80
N LYS A 184 8.72 -17.49 -0.24
CA LYS A 184 9.31 -18.82 -0.20
C LYS A 184 10.54 -18.82 -1.11
N GLU A 185 11.69 -19.13 -0.53
CA GLU A 185 12.89 -19.38 -1.32
C GLU A 185 12.85 -20.77 -1.95
N LEU A 186 13.12 -20.83 -3.25
CA LEU A 186 13.31 -22.03 -4.05
C LEU A 186 14.75 -22.03 -4.60
N SER A 187 15.21 -23.10 -5.25
CA SER A 187 16.61 -23.20 -5.71
C SER A 187 17.03 -22.02 -6.61
N ASN A 188 16.33 -21.83 -7.74
CA ASN A 188 16.68 -20.81 -8.75
C ASN A 188 15.66 -19.67 -8.84
N SER A 189 14.67 -19.66 -7.95
CA SER A 189 13.57 -18.71 -8.00
C SER A 189 13.06 -18.42 -6.60
N ILE A 190 12.16 -17.45 -6.52
CA ILE A 190 11.38 -17.17 -5.32
C ILE A 190 9.90 -17.18 -5.67
N ALA A 191 9.09 -17.57 -4.70
CA ALA A 191 7.65 -17.44 -4.77
C ALA A 191 7.21 -16.37 -3.78
N ILE A 192 6.58 -15.30 -4.28
CA ILE A 192 6.09 -14.19 -3.46
C ILE A 192 4.57 -14.12 -3.59
N PHE A 193 3.89 -14.10 -2.45
CA PHE A 193 2.53 -13.60 -2.33
C PHE A 193 2.56 -12.27 -1.60
N ASP A 194 1.84 -11.28 -2.10
CA ASP A 194 1.63 -10.00 -1.44
C ASP A 194 0.16 -9.62 -1.60
N SER A 195 -0.55 -9.48 -0.48
CA SER A 195 -1.96 -9.13 -0.47
C SER A 195 -2.24 -7.68 -0.89
N ALA A 196 -1.28 -6.77 -0.72
CA ALA A 196 -1.35 -5.39 -1.21
C ALA A 196 -1.11 -5.30 -2.72
N GLY A 197 -0.57 -6.37 -3.33
CA GLY A 197 -0.37 -6.48 -4.76
C GLY A 197 0.85 -5.71 -5.29
N ALA A 198 1.92 -5.55 -4.49
CA ALA A 198 3.14 -4.95 -4.99
C ALA A 198 3.80 -5.82 -6.07
N LYS A 199 4.63 -5.14 -6.85
CA LYS A 199 5.27 -5.69 -8.05
C LYS A 199 6.73 -5.93 -7.76
N TYR A 200 7.13 -7.19 -7.87
CA TYR A 200 8.50 -7.64 -7.56
C TYR A 200 9.30 -8.04 -8.80
N ALA A 201 8.62 -8.26 -9.93
CA ALA A 201 9.28 -8.62 -11.18
C ALA A 201 10.20 -7.49 -11.66
N ASN A 202 11.38 -7.84 -12.17
CA ASN A 202 12.36 -6.91 -12.72
C ASN A 202 12.83 -5.81 -11.75
N ARG A 203 12.71 -6.03 -10.44
CA ARG A 203 13.27 -5.16 -9.41
C ARG A 203 14.79 -5.37 -9.34
N ILE A 204 15.52 -4.57 -10.11
CA ILE A 204 17.00 -4.60 -10.19
C ILE A 204 17.61 -4.38 -8.81
N ASP A 205 17.04 -3.46 -8.03
CA ASP A 205 17.48 -3.18 -6.68
C ASP A 205 17.32 -4.39 -5.74
N LEU A 206 16.34 -5.25 -5.98
CA LEU A 206 16.13 -6.50 -5.23
C LEU A 206 16.88 -7.70 -5.85
N ASN A 207 17.64 -7.50 -6.93
CA ASN A 207 18.23 -8.56 -7.74
C ASN A 207 17.20 -9.61 -8.18
N LEU A 208 16.00 -9.15 -8.56
CA LEU A 208 14.93 -9.99 -9.10
C LEU A 208 14.83 -9.80 -10.61
N ALA A 209 14.74 -10.93 -11.32
CA ALA A 209 14.65 -10.95 -12.78
C ALA A 209 13.20 -11.12 -13.23
N ASN A 210 13.02 -11.81 -14.36
CA ASN A 210 11.71 -12.00 -14.97
C ASN A 210 10.82 -12.95 -14.14
N PRO A 211 9.49 -12.81 -14.26
CA PRO A 211 8.57 -13.86 -13.83
C PRO A 211 8.88 -15.18 -14.56
N ILE A 212 8.74 -16.30 -13.86
CA ILE A 212 8.87 -17.62 -14.50
C ILE A 212 7.81 -17.77 -15.58
N ASN A 213 8.23 -18.24 -16.76
CA ASN A 213 7.33 -18.48 -17.88
C ASN A 213 6.21 -19.48 -17.52
N ILE A 214 4.99 -19.14 -17.91
CA ILE A 214 3.78 -19.93 -17.71
C ILE A 214 3.91 -21.40 -18.15
N ASN A 215 4.56 -21.65 -19.29
CA ASN A 215 4.72 -22.99 -19.85
C ASN A 215 5.59 -23.90 -18.96
N ARG A 216 6.56 -23.29 -18.25
CA ARG A 216 7.39 -24.00 -17.26
C ARG A 216 6.58 -24.37 -16.02
N LEU A 217 5.71 -23.47 -15.56
CA LEU A 217 4.84 -23.70 -14.41
C LEU A 217 3.79 -24.78 -14.69
N THR A 218 3.16 -24.75 -15.88
CA THR A 218 2.20 -25.79 -16.31
C THR A 218 2.86 -27.15 -16.50
N ALA A 219 4.06 -27.22 -17.07
CA ALA A 219 4.81 -28.47 -17.19
C ALA A 219 5.17 -29.08 -15.82
N LEU A 220 5.57 -28.27 -14.84
CA LEU A 220 5.89 -28.73 -13.48
C LEU A 220 4.67 -29.30 -12.75
N ALA A 221 3.49 -28.67 -12.91
CA ALA A 221 2.27 -29.18 -12.30
C ALA A 221 1.73 -30.43 -13.00
N ALA A 222 1.85 -30.51 -14.32
CA ALA A 222 1.50 -31.72 -15.07
C ALA A 222 2.35 -32.93 -14.62
N ALA A 223 3.59 -32.71 -14.18
CA ALA A 223 4.49 -33.74 -13.68
C ALA A 223 4.21 -34.15 -12.21
N THR A 224 3.51 -33.33 -11.42
CA THR A 224 3.24 -33.60 -9.99
C THR A 224 1.81 -34.08 -9.76
N LYS A 225 1.64 -35.40 -9.52
CA LYS A 225 0.33 -36.07 -9.26
C LYS A 225 -0.51 -35.48 -8.11
N VAL A 226 0.08 -34.64 -7.25
CA VAL A 226 -0.56 -34.11 -6.03
C VAL A 226 -1.19 -32.72 -6.23
N ARG A 227 -0.85 -31.97 -7.29
CA ARG A 227 -1.36 -30.61 -7.50
C ARG A 227 -1.62 -30.31 -8.98
N GLU A 228 -2.84 -30.60 -9.43
CA GLU A 228 -3.32 -30.17 -10.76
C GLU A 228 -3.42 -28.64 -10.84
N ILE A 229 -2.72 -28.03 -11.81
CA ILE A 229 -2.98 -26.64 -12.23
C ILE A 229 -4.30 -26.62 -12.97
N LYS A 230 -5.26 -25.82 -12.48
CA LYS A 230 -6.59 -25.73 -13.07
C LYS A 230 -6.86 -24.44 -13.84
N GLU A 231 -6.19 -23.33 -13.52
CA GLU A 231 -6.37 -22.07 -14.24
C GLU A 231 -5.17 -21.14 -14.05
N ALA A 232 -4.88 -20.35 -15.09
CA ALA A 232 -3.80 -19.40 -15.17
C ALA A 232 -4.38 -18.00 -15.45
N HIS A 233 -4.54 -17.18 -14.41
CA HIS A 233 -5.12 -15.83 -14.57
C HIS A 233 -4.06 -14.75 -14.57
N SER A 234 -4.06 -13.90 -15.58
CA SER A 234 -3.38 -12.61 -15.53
C SER A 234 -4.32 -11.60 -14.84
N ARG A 235 -4.27 -11.49 -13.51
CA ARG A 235 -5.26 -10.68 -12.77
C ARG A 235 -4.83 -9.21 -12.78
N ALA A 236 -5.58 -8.37 -13.49
CA ALA A 236 -5.55 -6.93 -13.30
C ALA A 236 -6.18 -6.61 -11.93
N ILE A 237 -5.36 -6.23 -10.96
CA ILE A 237 -5.85 -5.62 -9.72
C ILE A 237 -6.24 -4.18 -10.08
N GLY A 238 -7.52 -4.02 -10.46
CA GLY A 238 -8.26 -2.76 -10.53
C GLY A 238 -7.55 -1.52 -11.08
N THR A 239 -7.31 -1.45 -12.40
CA THR A 239 -7.33 -0.22 -13.21
C THR A 239 -7.34 -0.61 -14.69
N ALA A 240 -8.23 -0.02 -15.50
CA ALA A 240 -8.40 -0.31 -16.92
C ALA A 240 -7.29 0.25 -17.83
N LYS A 241 -6.06 0.47 -17.32
CA LYS A 241 -4.96 1.10 -18.09
C LYS A 241 -3.66 0.30 -18.15
N ASN A 242 -3.54 -0.83 -17.46
CA ASN A 242 -2.27 -1.54 -17.35
C ASN A 242 -2.35 -2.97 -17.90
N ARG A 243 -1.39 -3.32 -18.76
CA ARG A 243 -1.18 -4.70 -19.20
C ARG A 243 -0.90 -5.61 -17.98
N PRO A 244 -1.35 -6.87 -17.99
CA PRO A 244 -1.14 -7.79 -16.88
C PRO A 244 0.34 -8.17 -16.69
N GLU A 245 0.80 -8.29 -15.44
CA GLU A 245 2.21 -8.59 -15.12
C GLU A 245 2.55 -10.07 -14.87
N ALA A 246 1.59 -10.99 -15.07
CA ALA A 246 1.65 -12.46 -14.90
C ALA A 246 0.78 -13.00 -13.74
N MET A 247 0.94 -14.28 -13.43
CA MET A 247 -0.14 -15.27 -13.42
C MET A 247 -0.47 -15.85 -12.02
N SER A 248 -1.75 -16.03 -11.72
CA SER A 248 -2.32 -16.47 -10.44
C SER A 248 -2.64 -17.97 -10.43
N LEU A 249 -2.33 -18.69 -9.33
CA LEU A 249 -2.57 -20.14 -9.17
C LEU A 249 -3.62 -20.39 -8.05
N LYS A 250 -4.77 -21.00 -8.39
CA LYS A 250 -5.89 -21.28 -7.45
C LYS A 250 -6.10 -22.77 -7.19
N GLY A 251 -6.60 -23.10 -5.99
CA GLY A 251 -6.99 -24.46 -5.55
C GLY A 251 -8.51 -24.74 -5.60
N LYS A 252 -8.92 -25.96 -5.22
CA LYS A 252 -10.13 -26.65 -5.71
C LYS A 252 -11.49 -26.36 -5.01
N ASN A 253 -11.68 -25.31 -4.21
CA ASN A 253 -12.97 -25.07 -3.53
C ASN A 253 -13.42 -23.61 -3.65
N LEU A 254 -14.12 -23.29 -4.75
CA LEU A 254 -14.67 -21.96 -5.01
C LEU A 254 -16.17 -21.83 -4.71
N GLU A 255 -16.89 -22.92 -4.44
CA GLU A 255 -18.35 -22.87 -4.17
C GLU A 255 -18.70 -22.64 -2.69
N ASN A 256 -17.72 -22.55 -1.79
CA ASN A 256 -17.96 -22.46 -0.33
C ASN A 256 -17.59 -21.12 0.32
N ILE A 257 -17.39 -20.05 -0.45
CA ILE A 257 -17.16 -18.70 0.11
C ILE A 257 -18.31 -17.77 -0.29
N ASN A 258 -19.52 -18.14 0.11
CA ASN A 258 -20.62 -17.20 0.22
C ASN A 258 -20.53 -16.48 1.57
N SER A 259 -19.73 -15.43 1.63
CA SER A 259 -19.90 -14.38 2.65
C SER A 259 -19.83 -13.00 2.02
N THR A 260 -20.56 -12.83 0.92
CA THR A 260 -20.89 -11.53 0.35
C THR A 260 -21.88 -10.80 1.26
N GLN A 261 -21.40 -9.71 1.86
CA GLN A 261 -22.14 -8.48 2.16
C GLN A 261 -23.64 -8.62 2.51
N ARG A 262 -23.97 -8.98 3.76
CA ARG A 262 -25.32 -8.73 4.31
C ARG A 262 -25.39 -8.23 5.76
N ASN A 263 -24.26 -8.00 6.44
CA ASN A 263 -24.28 -7.82 7.89
C ASN A 263 -24.17 -6.38 8.40
N ALA A 264 -24.09 -5.38 7.51
CA ALA A 264 -24.19 -3.97 7.92
C ALA A 264 -25.64 -3.56 8.28
N MET A 265 -26.65 -4.36 7.93
CA MET A 265 -28.06 -4.03 8.19
C MET A 265 -28.56 -4.49 9.58
N TYR A 266 -27.90 -5.48 10.19
CA TYR A 266 -28.35 -6.04 11.47
C TYR A 266 -27.95 -5.20 12.69
N ALA A 267 -26.89 -4.39 12.59
CA ALA A 267 -26.46 -3.51 13.68
C ALA A 267 -27.29 -2.20 13.75
N LEU A 268 -27.87 -1.76 12.64
CA LEU A 268 -28.71 -0.55 12.60
C LEU A 268 -30.15 -0.82 13.07
N ASN A 269 -30.69 -2.01 12.81
CA ASN A 269 -32.07 -2.34 13.20
C ASN A 269 -32.27 -2.57 14.71
N ASN A 270 -31.19 -2.77 15.48
CA ASN A 270 -31.28 -3.07 16.91
C ASN A 270 -31.01 -1.86 17.82
N ILE A 271 -30.78 -0.67 17.25
CA ILE A 271 -30.52 0.56 18.03
C ILE A 271 -31.75 1.49 18.08
N GLU A 272 -32.77 1.26 17.24
CA GLU A 272 -34.05 1.99 17.31
C GLU A 272 -35.11 1.33 18.23
N SER A 273 -34.75 0.25 18.93
CA SER A 273 -35.67 -0.44 19.84
C SER A 273 -35.00 -0.83 21.17
N SER A 274 -34.61 0.17 21.96
CA SER A 274 -34.42 0.07 23.42
C SER A 274 -34.27 1.45 24.04
#